data_AF-A0A8B5WQJ6-F1
#
_entry.id   AF-A0A8B5WQJ6-F1
#
_cell.length_a   1.000
_cell.length_b   1.000
_cell.length_c   1.000
_cell.angle_alpha   90.00
_cell.angle_beta   90.00
_cell.angle_gamma   90.00
#
_symmetry.space_group_name_H-M   'P 1'
#
loop_
_entity.id
_entity.type
_entity.pdbx_description
1 polymer ?
#
loop_
_entity_poly.entity_id
_entity_poly.type
_entity_poly.pdbx_seq_one_letter_code
_entity_poly.pdbx_strand_id
1 'polypeptide(L)'
;MKVTEKNVPTLKEALKQPCKHRDMELALQPMPNYSRTPGGPNDTPLSFWASWNLADRPRRIALLLDDCQEEYRPYAGQILPNMVKMVETFRAARSKSDGVCIAWSAWSRRFDDGISNAMDRWYGPHGLRPDDPENAAYVFTGSAGLKPLSEIAPTDAEVSDGWFYHGKHLDMFWTFDENGKSYLDEKLKAHDIDTIVIVGLWTDECVLSTAYAGNSRGYDVVVVGDAVATATANQETALTVANSTVAKVLSTEEVLAYMKNDFTTGSPGAVKGTRHPDGRKPG
;
A
#
# COMPACT_ATOMS: atom_id res chain seq x y z
N MET A 1 -22.04 20.00 -1.30
CA MET A 1 -22.88 20.55 -0.21
C MET A 1 -21.93 20.95 0.91
N LYS A 2 -21.80 22.25 1.25
CA LYS A 2 -20.92 22.67 2.36
C LYS A 2 -21.43 22.03 3.65
N VAL A 3 -20.61 21.21 4.30
CA VAL A 3 -20.93 20.69 5.63
C VAL A 3 -20.90 21.89 6.58
N THR A 4 -22.07 22.46 6.87
CA THR A 4 -22.21 23.46 7.92
C THR A 4 -22.03 22.74 9.25
N GLU A 5 -21.23 23.30 10.17
CA GLU A 5 -20.91 22.77 11.51
C GLU A 5 -22.13 22.24 12.29
N LYS A 6 -23.34 22.71 11.97
CA LYS A 6 -24.63 22.26 12.54
C LYS A 6 -24.95 20.77 12.39
N ASN A 7 -24.21 19.99 11.59
CA ASN A 7 -24.47 18.57 11.36
C ASN A 7 -23.48 17.60 12.05
N VAL A 8 -22.55 18.10 12.87
CA VAL A 8 -21.61 17.23 13.61
C VAL A 8 -22.14 17.01 15.03
N PRO A 9 -22.51 15.78 15.42
CA PRO A 9 -23.00 15.51 16.78
C PRO A 9 -21.89 15.77 17.82
N THR A 10 -22.28 16.20 19.01
CA THR A 10 -21.36 16.27 20.15
C THR A 10 -20.83 14.87 20.50
N LEU A 11 -19.69 14.77 21.17
CA LEU A 11 -19.15 13.49 21.66
C LEU A 11 -20.21 12.71 22.47
N LYS A 12 -20.97 13.41 23.32
CA LYS A 12 -22.04 12.82 24.15
C LYS A 12 -23.19 12.26 23.31
N GLU A 13 -23.55 12.92 22.21
CA GLU A 13 -24.60 12.45 21.29
C GLU A 13 -24.11 11.29 20.43
N ALA A 14 -22.86 11.36 19.93
CA ALA A 14 -22.24 10.30 19.14
C ALA A 14 -22.12 8.99 19.94
N LEU A 15 -21.74 9.07 21.23
CA LEU A 15 -21.60 7.91 22.11
C LEU A 15 -22.94 7.21 22.45
N LYS A 16 -24.08 7.87 22.21
CA LYS A 16 -25.42 7.27 22.40
C LYS A 16 -25.95 6.56 21.14
N GLN A 17 -25.31 6.78 19.98
CA GLN A 17 -25.76 6.19 18.73
C GLN A 17 -25.22 4.76 18.60
N PRO A 18 -26.00 3.82 18.03
CA PRO A 18 -25.50 2.48 17.73
C PRO A 18 -24.30 2.54 16.77
N CYS A 19 -23.14 2.08 17.24
CA CYS A 19 -21.92 2.05 16.45
C CYS A 19 -21.70 0.66 15.84
N LYS A 20 -22.27 0.40 14.66
CA LYS A 20 -22.15 -0.90 13.96
C LYS A 20 -20.71 -1.39 13.74
N HIS A 21 -19.76 -0.46 13.59
CA HIS A 21 -18.39 -0.76 13.13
C HIS A 21 -17.31 -0.39 14.14
N ARG A 22 -17.69 -0.15 15.40
CA ARG A 22 -16.74 0.20 16.45
C ARG A 22 -16.95 -0.75 17.60
N ASP A 23 -15.87 -1.36 18.08
CA ASP A 23 -15.89 -2.04 19.36
C ASP A 23 -16.13 -0.99 20.46
N MET A 24 -17.35 -0.98 20.99
CA MET A 24 -17.75 -0.01 22.01
C MET A 24 -17.16 -0.37 23.37
N GLU A 25 -16.88 -1.64 23.65
CA GLU A 25 -16.23 -2.03 24.89
C GLU A 25 -14.80 -1.46 24.92
N LEU A 26 -14.03 -1.67 23.85
CA LEU A 26 -12.70 -1.09 23.69
C LEU A 26 -12.73 0.44 23.64
N ALA A 27 -13.69 1.04 22.92
CA ALA A 27 -13.79 2.50 22.80
C ALA A 27 -14.20 3.20 24.11
N LEU A 28 -14.84 2.48 25.03
CA LEU A 28 -15.21 2.97 26.36
C LEU A 28 -14.11 2.75 27.40
N GLN A 29 -13.11 1.90 27.13
CA GLN A 29 -11.93 1.82 27.96
C GLN A 29 -11.20 3.17 27.91
N PRO A 30 -10.87 3.79 29.05
CA PRO A 30 -10.02 4.97 29.06
C PRO A 30 -8.67 4.57 28.48
N MET A 31 -8.38 5.01 27.26
CA MET A 31 -7.03 4.83 26.72
C MET A 31 -6.06 5.53 27.67
N PRO A 32 -4.93 4.91 28.03
CA PRO A 32 -3.84 5.60 28.68
C PRO A 32 -3.42 6.75 27.75
N ASN A 33 -3.96 7.93 28.00
CA ASN A 33 -3.58 9.10 27.26
C ASN A 33 -2.25 9.50 27.87
N TYR A 34 -1.16 8.99 27.29
CA TYR A 34 0.16 9.35 27.71
C TYR A 34 0.28 10.86 27.55
N SER A 35 0.27 11.57 28.68
CA SER A 35 0.44 13.02 28.69
C SER A 35 1.85 13.43 28.26
N ARG A 36 2.75 12.45 28.03
CA ARG A 36 4.16 12.63 27.67
C ARG A 36 4.66 11.46 26.83
N THR A 37 5.29 11.75 25.70
CA THR A 37 6.24 10.86 25.01
C THR A 37 7.60 11.57 24.96
N PRO A 38 8.74 10.89 25.18
CA PRO A 38 10.05 11.54 25.21
C PRO A 38 10.35 12.33 23.93
N GLY A 39 10.66 13.63 24.07
CA GLY A 39 11.28 14.48 23.04
C GLY A 39 10.40 15.55 22.36
N GLY A 40 9.08 15.58 22.59
CA GLY A 40 8.16 16.47 21.85
C GLY A 40 8.07 17.89 22.38
N PRO A 41 7.90 18.91 21.52
CA PRO A 41 7.54 20.24 21.99
C PRO A 41 6.15 20.22 22.63
N ASN A 42 5.97 20.93 23.75
CA ASN A 42 4.67 21.12 24.41
C ASN A 42 3.94 19.82 24.81
N ASP A 43 4.66 18.77 25.21
CA ASP A 43 4.07 17.52 25.69
C ASP A 43 3.19 16.78 24.65
N THR A 44 3.38 17.01 23.34
CA THR A 44 2.64 16.32 22.28
C THR A 44 3.33 15.03 21.79
N PRO A 45 2.58 14.03 21.30
CA PRO A 45 3.15 12.80 20.74
C PRO A 45 4.11 13.09 19.59
N LEU A 46 5.33 12.55 19.68
CA LEU A 46 6.36 12.66 18.64
C LEU A 46 6.39 11.53 17.63
N SER A 47 5.82 10.39 18.01
CA SER A 47 5.79 9.20 17.17
C SER A 47 4.39 8.63 17.17
N PHE A 48 3.97 8.24 15.98
CA PHE A 48 2.72 7.58 15.71
C PHE A 48 3.03 6.13 15.32
N TRP A 49 2.04 5.25 15.41
CA TRP A 49 2.14 3.88 14.91
C TRP A 49 0.74 3.33 14.66
N ALA A 50 0.63 2.34 13.79
CA ALA A 50 -0.63 1.65 13.53
C ALA A 50 -1.01 0.71 14.69
N SER A 51 -2.05 1.07 15.46
CA SER A 51 -2.43 0.38 16.70
C SER A 51 -2.99 -1.04 16.51
N TRP A 52 -3.49 -1.36 15.32
CA TRP A 52 -4.05 -2.67 14.98
C TRP A 52 -2.94 -3.67 14.67
N ASN A 53 -3.21 -4.97 14.76
CA ASN A 53 -2.35 -6.06 14.29
C ASN A 53 -3.08 -6.95 13.28
N LEU A 54 -2.33 -7.70 12.48
CA LEU A 54 -2.90 -8.58 11.46
C LEU A 54 -3.88 -9.61 12.08
N ALA A 55 -3.56 -10.11 13.27
CA ALA A 55 -4.37 -11.10 13.99
C ALA A 55 -5.60 -10.55 14.73
N ASP A 56 -5.77 -9.23 14.84
CA ASP A 56 -6.88 -8.63 15.62
C ASP A 56 -8.27 -8.96 15.05
N ARG A 57 -8.34 -9.34 13.76
CA ARG A 57 -9.59 -9.73 13.09
C ARG A 57 -9.31 -10.62 11.88
N PRO A 58 -10.30 -11.40 11.41
CA PRO A 58 -10.30 -11.97 10.06
C PRO A 58 -10.17 -10.89 8.99
N ARG A 59 -9.45 -11.19 7.90
CA ARG A 59 -9.10 -10.21 6.85
C ARG A 59 -9.40 -10.73 5.46
N ARG A 60 -9.68 -9.80 4.55
CA ARG A 60 -9.58 -10.01 3.11
C ARG A 60 -8.38 -9.20 2.63
N ILE A 61 -7.34 -9.89 2.14
CA ILE A 61 -5.98 -9.36 2.06
C ILE A 61 -5.40 -9.47 0.65
N ALA A 62 -4.67 -8.45 0.20
CA ALA A 62 -3.99 -8.47 -1.09
C ALA A 62 -2.49 -8.25 -0.94
N LEU A 63 -1.69 -9.03 -1.65
CA LEU A 63 -0.26 -8.75 -1.88
C LEU A 63 -0.12 -7.88 -3.13
N LEU A 64 0.53 -6.73 -2.98
CA LEU A 64 0.84 -5.79 -4.06
C LEU A 64 2.34 -5.83 -4.33
N LEU A 65 2.71 -6.25 -5.54
CA LEU A 65 4.06 -6.19 -6.05
C LEU A 65 4.23 -4.91 -6.85
N ASP A 66 4.72 -3.87 -6.16
CA ASP A 66 4.87 -2.52 -6.68
C ASP A 66 6.14 -2.42 -7.54
N ASP A 67 5.92 -2.32 -8.84
CA ASP A 67 6.93 -2.16 -9.90
C ASP A 67 8.09 -3.18 -9.86
N CYS A 68 7.79 -4.44 -9.54
CA CYS A 68 8.75 -5.54 -9.51
C CYS A 68 9.16 -6.04 -10.90
N GLN A 69 9.84 -5.21 -11.67
CA GLN A 69 10.14 -5.40 -13.09
C GLN A 69 11.65 -5.54 -13.40
N GLU A 70 11.98 -6.10 -14.56
CA GLU A 70 13.34 -6.44 -14.99
C GLU A 70 14.28 -5.22 -15.03
N GLU A 71 13.79 -4.02 -15.37
CA GLU A 71 14.62 -2.81 -15.32
C GLU A 71 15.06 -2.42 -13.91
N TYR A 72 14.36 -2.88 -12.86
CA TYR A 72 14.74 -2.67 -11.46
C TYR A 72 15.52 -3.84 -10.86
N ARG A 73 15.80 -4.90 -11.64
CA ARG A 73 16.55 -6.09 -11.18
C ARG A 73 17.84 -5.76 -10.41
N PRO A 74 18.69 -4.80 -10.83
CA PRO A 74 19.92 -4.47 -10.11
C PRO A 74 19.70 -4.07 -8.64
N TYR A 75 18.51 -3.57 -8.31
CA TYR A 75 18.14 -3.05 -7.00
C TYR A 75 17.29 -4.04 -6.19
N ALA A 76 16.67 -5.01 -6.86
CA ALA A 76 15.84 -6.03 -6.22
C ALA A 76 16.67 -7.18 -5.59
N GLY A 77 17.97 -7.27 -5.85
CA GLY A 77 18.78 -8.45 -5.54
C GLY A 77 18.69 -8.95 -4.08
N GLN A 78 18.69 -8.05 -3.10
CA GLN A 78 18.62 -8.42 -1.68
C GLN A 78 17.20 -8.75 -1.21
N ILE A 79 16.18 -8.18 -1.85
CA ILE A 79 14.76 -8.34 -1.46
C ILE A 79 14.05 -9.44 -2.25
N LEU A 80 14.58 -9.86 -3.41
CA LEU A 80 13.95 -10.84 -4.30
C LEU A 80 13.70 -12.20 -3.62
N PRO A 81 14.63 -12.79 -2.84
CA PRO A 81 14.35 -14.04 -2.13
C PRO A 81 13.16 -13.94 -1.16
N ASN A 82 12.93 -12.76 -0.58
CA ASN A 82 11.78 -12.51 0.30
C ASN A 82 10.50 -12.34 -0.52
N MET A 83 10.53 -11.61 -1.63
CA MET A 83 9.38 -11.50 -2.54
C MET A 83 8.95 -12.86 -3.10
N VAL A 84 9.89 -13.77 -3.43
CA VAL A 84 9.57 -15.15 -3.85
C VAL A 84 8.75 -15.87 -2.78
N LYS A 85 9.24 -15.88 -1.52
CA LYS A 85 8.52 -16.52 -0.40
C LYS A 85 7.13 -15.92 -0.18
N MET A 86 7.00 -14.60 -0.32
CA MET A 86 5.73 -13.88 -0.20
C MET A 86 4.75 -14.33 -1.28
N VAL A 87 5.16 -14.32 -2.55
CA VAL A 87 4.30 -14.78 -3.68
C VAL A 87 3.88 -16.23 -3.49
N GLU A 88 4.80 -17.12 -3.14
CA GLU A 88 4.49 -18.54 -2.89
C GLU A 88 3.45 -18.70 -1.77
N THR A 89 3.65 -17.97 -0.67
CA THR A 89 2.77 -18.07 0.50
C THR A 89 1.39 -17.49 0.22
N PHE A 90 1.30 -16.35 -0.47
CA PHE A 90 0.02 -15.76 -0.87
C PHE A 90 -0.70 -16.61 -1.92
N ARG A 91 0.01 -17.24 -2.87
CA ARG A 91 -0.58 -18.19 -3.82
C ARG A 91 -1.14 -19.42 -3.09
N ALA A 92 -0.40 -19.96 -2.12
CA ALA A 92 -0.87 -21.07 -1.29
C ALA A 92 -2.11 -20.69 -0.47
N ALA A 93 -2.17 -19.49 0.12
CA ALA A 93 -3.34 -19.00 0.84
C ALA A 93 -4.55 -18.79 -0.10
N ARG A 94 -4.33 -18.17 -1.27
CA ARG A 94 -5.37 -17.97 -2.30
C ARG A 94 -5.96 -19.26 -2.83
N SER A 95 -5.18 -20.35 -2.91
CA SER A 95 -5.71 -21.66 -3.30
C SER A 95 -6.78 -22.22 -2.35
N LYS A 96 -6.88 -21.65 -1.13
CA LYS A 96 -7.79 -22.08 -0.06
C LYS A 96 -8.79 -20.99 0.36
N SER A 97 -8.71 -19.79 -0.22
CA SER A 97 -9.48 -18.61 0.20
C SER A 97 -9.80 -17.71 -0.97
N ASP A 98 -11.05 -17.27 -1.05
CA ASP A 98 -11.53 -16.25 -1.98
C ASP A 98 -11.16 -14.81 -1.53
N GLY A 99 -10.69 -14.66 -0.29
CA GLY A 99 -10.31 -13.38 0.31
C GLY A 99 -8.83 -13.06 0.20
N VAL A 100 -8.10 -13.69 -0.72
CA VAL A 100 -6.69 -13.40 -0.98
C VAL A 100 -6.50 -13.00 -2.44
N CYS A 101 -5.90 -11.84 -2.68
CA CYS A 101 -5.53 -11.38 -4.01
C CYS A 101 -4.02 -11.15 -4.12
N ILE A 102 -3.51 -11.19 -5.35
CA ILE A 102 -2.12 -10.82 -5.66
C ILE A 102 -2.17 -9.95 -6.90
N ALA A 103 -1.56 -8.77 -6.86
CA ALA A 103 -1.51 -7.84 -7.97
C ALA A 103 -0.07 -7.38 -8.23
N TRP A 104 0.22 -7.08 -9.49
CA TRP A 104 1.50 -6.60 -9.97
C TRP A 104 1.29 -5.31 -10.75
N SER A 105 2.13 -4.31 -10.50
CA SER A 105 2.34 -3.21 -11.44
C SER A 105 3.69 -3.34 -12.12
N ALA A 106 3.79 -2.70 -13.28
CA ALA A 106 5.08 -2.24 -13.79
C ALA A 106 4.93 -0.81 -14.27
N TRP A 107 5.85 0.07 -13.89
CA TRP A 107 5.84 1.47 -14.32
C TRP A 107 7.24 1.93 -14.69
N SER A 108 7.34 2.57 -15.84
CA SER A 108 8.56 3.25 -16.25
C SER A 108 8.19 4.59 -16.83
N ARG A 109 8.97 5.63 -16.48
CA ARG A 109 8.86 6.92 -17.13
C ARG A 109 9.37 6.81 -18.56
N ARG A 110 8.51 7.12 -19.53
CA ARG A 110 8.85 7.08 -20.96
C ARG A 110 9.16 8.47 -21.48
N PHE A 111 9.90 8.53 -22.58
CA PHE A 111 10.25 9.79 -23.24
C PHE A 111 9.02 10.41 -23.91
N ASP A 112 8.70 11.66 -23.53
CA ASP A 112 7.65 12.48 -24.16
C ASP A 112 6.28 11.78 -24.25
N ASP A 113 5.88 11.09 -23.17
CA ASP A 113 4.61 10.36 -23.12
C ASP A 113 3.40 11.25 -22.81
N GLY A 114 3.62 12.54 -22.61
CA GLY A 114 2.59 13.57 -22.40
C GLY A 114 1.85 13.48 -21.06
N ILE A 115 2.21 12.54 -20.18
CA ILE A 115 1.50 12.30 -18.91
C ILE A 115 2.35 12.63 -17.67
N SER A 116 3.66 12.80 -17.84
CA SER A 116 4.61 12.91 -16.74
C SER A 116 4.95 14.34 -16.29
N ASN A 117 4.26 15.38 -16.79
CA ASN A 117 4.41 16.83 -16.50
C ASN A 117 5.41 17.24 -15.38
N ALA A 118 5.03 17.16 -14.09
CA ALA A 118 5.90 17.58 -13.00
C ALA A 118 7.08 16.62 -12.77
N MET A 119 6.85 15.32 -12.93
CA MET A 119 7.92 14.32 -12.94
C MET A 119 8.91 14.58 -14.07
N ASP A 120 8.47 15.15 -15.20
CA ASP A 120 9.37 15.48 -16.29
C ASP A 120 10.36 16.59 -15.97
N ARG A 121 9.98 17.49 -15.07
CA ARG A 121 10.88 18.52 -14.54
C ARG A 121 11.70 18.02 -13.36
N TRP A 122 11.18 17.05 -12.59
CA TRP A 122 11.86 16.47 -11.44
C TRP A 122 12.94 15.46 -11.84
N TYR A 123 12.58 14.40 -12.56
CA TYR A 123 13.48 13.38 -13.14
C TYR A 123 14.17 13.90 -14.43
N GLY A 124 14.21 15.22 -14.61
CA GLY A 124 14.22 15.90 -15.91
C GLY A 124 15.56 15.99 -16.66
N PRO A 125 15.62 16.83 -17.71
CA PRO A 125 16.68 16.87 -18.73
C PRO A 125 18.04 17.37 -18.23
N HIS A 126 18.13 17.74 -16.94
CA HIS A 126 19.37 18.19 -16.33
C HIS A 126 20.43 17.08 -16.18
N GLY A 127 20.06 15.84 -16.51
CA GLY A 127 20.95 14.69 -16.58
C GLY A 127 21.31 14.17 -15.20
N LEU A 128 21.89 12.97 -15.18
CA LEU A 128 22.70 12.48 -14.08
C LEU A 128 23.93 13.38 -14.00
N ARG A 129 24.26 13.96 -12.85
CA ARG A 129 25.55 14.65 -12.66
C ARG A 129 26.66 13.59 -12.66
N PRO A 130 27.46 13.42 -13.73
CA PRO A 130 28.31 12.23 -13.89
C PRO A 130 29.43 12.11 -12.84
N ASP A 131 29.90 13.24 -12.34
CA ASP A 131 30.95 13.31 -11.30
C ASP A 131 30.39 13.12 -9.88
N ASP A 132 29.07 13.28 -9.72
CA ASP A 132 28.34 13.17 -8.46
C ASP A 132 26.87 12.83 -8.78
N PRO A 133 26.54 11.55 -9.08
CA PRO A 133 25.29 11.12 -9.71
C PRO A 133 24.04 11.50 -8.91
N GLU A 134 23.62 12.73 -9.07
CA GLU A 134 22.36 13.30 -8.58
C GLU A 134 21.41 13.48 -9.77
N ASN A 135 20.11 13.31 -9.52
CA ASN A 135 18.97 13.21 -10.45
C ASN A 135 18.65 11.78 -10.88
N ALA A 136 17.41 11.35 -10.64
CA ALA A 136 16.94 10.01 -10.95
C ALA A 136 16.78 9.84 -12.48
N ALA A 137 17.60 8.95 -13.04
CA ALA A 137 17.74 8.77 -14.48
C ALA A 137 16.53 8.07 -15.13
N TYR A 138 16.40 8.23 -16.44
CA TYR A 138 15.54 7.37 -17.26
C TYR A 138 16.09 5.93 -17.22
N VAL A 139 15.41 5.06 -16.50
CA VAL A 139 15.70 3.61 -16.42
C VAL A 139 14.90 2.78 -17.44
N PHE A 140 14.15 3.45 -18.32
CA PHE A 140 13.34 2.79 -19.34
C PHE A 140 14.23 2.04 -20.35
N THR A 141 14.18 0.71 -20.29
CA THR A 141 14.95 -0.18 -21.19
C THR A 141 14.09 -0.84 -22.25
N GLY A 142 12.89 -0.30 -22.50
CA GLY A 142 11.93 -0.84 -23.46
C GLY A 142 11.05 -1.93 -22.85
N SER A 143 10.29 -2.62 -23.72
CA SER A 143 9.30 -3.62 -23.30
C SER A 143 9.89 -4.81 -22.55
N ALA A 144 11.18 -5.10 -22.73
CA ALA A 144 11.86 -6.16 -21.97
C ALA A 144 12.05 -5.77 -20.50
N GLY A 145 12.37 -4.50 -20.23
CA GLY A 145 12.54 -3.97 -18.87
C GLY A 145 11.24 -3.92 -18.08
N LEU A 146 10.11 -3.64 -18.75
CA LEU A 146 8.78 -3.61 -18.14
C LEU A 146 8.20 -5.00 -17.81
N LYS A 147 8.90 -6.09 -18.16
CA LYS A 147 8.45 -7.42 -17.76
C LYS A 147 8.62 -7.58 -16.24
N PRO A 148 7.68 -8.24 -15.55
CA PRO A 148 7.88 -8.62 -14.15
C PRO A 148 9.15 -9.46 -14.00
N LEU A 149 9.82 -9.33 -12.85
CA LEU A 149 10.94 -10.19 -12.49
C LEU A 149 10.54 -11.65 -12.61
N SER A 150 11.28 -12.42 -13.40
CA SER A 150 10.90 -13.78 -13.81
C SER A 150 10.54 -14.73 -12.66
N GLU A 151 11.22 -14.58 -11.52
CA GLU A 151 11.09 -15.42 -10.32
C GLU A 151 9.77 -15.20 -9.58
N ILE A 152 9.13 -14.04 -9.79
CA ILE A 152 7.87 -13.64 -9.16
C ILE A 152 6.83 -13.22 -10.20
N ALA A 153 7.03 -13.59 -11.47
CA ALA A 153 6.15 -13.21 -12.55
C ALA A 153 4.72 -13.72 -12.32
N PRO A 154 3.70 -12.94 -12.72
CA PRO A 154 2.33 -13.42 -12.77
C PRO A 154 2.23 -14.58 -13.79
N THR A 155 1.39 -15.55 -13.47
CA THR A 155 0.98 -16.60 -14.41
C THR A 155 0.11 -16.02 -15.54
N ASP A 156 0.01 -16.73 -16.66
CA ASP A 156 -0.85 -16.31 -17.78
C ASP A 156 -2.32 -16.12 -17.34
N ALA A 157 -2.80 -16.95 -16.42
CA ALA A 157 -4.13 -16.81 -15.83
C ALA A 157 -4.25 -15.51 -15.01
N GLU A 158 -3.27 -15.19 -14.16
CA GLU A 158 -3.26 -13.94 -13.39
C GLU A 158 -3.20 -12.71 -14.31
N VAL A 159 -2.45 -12.77 -15.40
CA VAL A 159 -2.41 -11.70 -16.42
C VAL A 159 -3.77 -11.57 -17.12
N SER A 160 -4.35 -12.69 -17.57
CA SER A 160 -5.66 -12.71 -18.25
C SER A 160 -6.79 -12.20 -17.34
N ASP A 161 -6.69 -12.48 -16.04
CA ASP A 161 -7.63 -12.00 -15.03
C ASP A 161 -7.38 -10.52 -14.69
N GLY A 162 -6.37 -9.86 -15.25
CA GLY A 162 -6.08 -8.45 -15.02
C GLY A 162 -5.42 -8.16 -13.67
N TRP A 163 -4.64 -9.09 -13.15
CA TRP A 163 -3.85 -8.85 -11.93
C TRP A 163 -2.47 -8.24 -12.21
N PHE A 164 -2.09 -8.10 -13.48
CA PHE A 164 -0.91 -7.36 -13.91
C PHE A 164 -1.32 -6.21 -14.83
N TYR A 165 -0.80 -5.02 -14.57
CA TYR A 165 -1.03 -3.85 -15.41
C TYR A 165 0.19 -2.94 -15.41
N HIS A 166 0.31 -2.12 -16.47
CA HIS A 166 1.30 -1.08 -16.51
C HIS A 166 0.77 0.19 -15.84
N GLY A 167 1.45 0.63 -14.79
CA GLY A 167 1.15 1.88 -14.10
C GLY A 167 1.36 3.08 -15.03
N LYS A 168 0.75 4.20 -14.66
CA LYS A 168 0.96 5.50 -15.35
C LYS A 168 1.72 6.51 -14.49
N HIS A 169 1.91 6.23 -13.21
CA HIS A 169 2.57 7.10 -12.24
C HIS A 169 3.11 6.25 -11.07
N LEU A 170 3.81 6.90 -10.14
CA LEU A 170 4.38 6.34 -8.90
C LEU A 170 3.35 5.78 -7.90
N ASP A 171 2.10 5.55 -8.26
CA ASP A 171 1.07 5.04 -7.35
C ASP A 171 0.32 3.93 -8.07
N MET A 172 0.32 2.72 -7.51
CA MET A 172 -0.39 1.58 -8.09
C MET A 172 -1.88 1.87 -8.31
N PHE A 173 -2.48 2.74 -7.48
CA PHE A 173 -3.88 3.16 -7.63
C PHE A 173 -4.08 4.26 -8.68
N TRP A 174 -3.02 4.88 -9.21
CA TRP A 174 -3.07 5.96 -10.21
C TRP A 174 -3.16 5.44 -11.65
N THR A 175 -3.93 4.37 -11.86
CA THR A 175 -4.29 3.90 -13.19
C THR A 175 -5.79 3.95 -13.29
N PHE A 176 -6.32 4.79 -14.18
CA PHE A 176 -7.75 5.05 -14.27
C PHE A 176 -8.34 4.54 -15.58
N ASP A 177 -9.57 4.04 -15.51
CA ASP A 177 -10.41 3.74 -16.66
C ASP A 177 -10.98 5.03 -17.29
N GLU A 178 -11.75 4.87 -18.38
CA GLU A 178 -12.40 5.98 -19.09
C GLU A 178 -13.41 6.77 -18.24
N ASN A 179 -13.93 6.16 -17.16
CA ASN A 179 -14.86 6.79 -16.22
C ASN A 179 -14.14 7.47 -15.04
N GLY A 180 -12.80 7.49 -15.05
CA GLY A 180 -11.98 8.06 -13.98
C GLY A 180 -11.94 7.20 -12.72
N LYS A 181 -12.26 5.91 -12.80
CA LYS A 181 -12.16 4.98 -11.66
C LYS A 181 -10.80 4.31 -11.62
N SER A 182 -10.23 4.20 -10.42
CA SER A 182 -8.94 3.53 -10.21
C SER A 182 -9.08 2.03 -10.46
N TYR A 183 -8.26 1.51 -11.37
CA TYR A 183 -8.25 0.12 -11.80
C TYR A 183 -8.02 -0.84 -10.62
N LEU A 184 -6.92 -0.65 -9.89
CA LEU A 184 -6.60 -1.49 -8.74
C LEU A 184 -7.67 -1.39 -7.66
N ASP A 185 -8.16 -0.19 -7.36
CA ASP A 185 -9.19 0.04 -6.34
C ASP A 185 -10.49 -0.72 -6.68
N GLU A 186 -10.98 -0.63 -7.92
CA GLU A 186 -12.17 -1.36 -8.35
C GLU A 186 -11.95 -2.89 -8.27
N LYS A 187 -10.76 -3.37 -8.65
CA LYS A 187 -10.40 -4.80 -8.56
C LYS A 187 -10.41 -5.26 -7.10
N LEU A 188 -9.73 -4.56 -6.21
CA LEU A 188 -9.69 -4.90 -4.78
C LEU A 188 -11.08 -4.82 -4.13
N LYS A 189 -11.89 -3.82 -4.49
CA LYS A 189 -13.28 -3.67 -4.01
C LYS A 189 -14.21 -4.78 -4.49
N ALA A 190 -14.05 -5.26 -5.72
CA ALA A 190 -14.82 -6.38 -6.24
C ALA A 190 -14.59 -7.68 -5.44
N HIS A 191 -13.45 -7.79 -4.76
CA HIS A 191 -13.11 -8.91 -3.87
C HIS A 191 -13.30 -8.57 -2.37
N ASP A 192 -13.88 -7.41 -2.05
CA ASP A 192 -14.06 -6.87 -0.70
C ASP A 192 -12.76 -6.86 0.13
N ILE A 193 -11.62 -6.64 -0.52
CA ILE A 193 -10.32 -6.51 0.15
C ILE A 193 -10.35 -5.34 1.12
N ASP A 194 -9.77 -5.54 2.31
CA ASP A 194 -9.70 -4.56 3.38
C ASP A 194 -8.28 -4.30 3.89
N THR A 195 -7.33 -5.15 3.50
CA THR A 195 -5.92 -5.07 3.90
C THR A 195 -5.03 -5.23 2.67
N ILE A 196 -4.02 -4.37 2.52
CA ILE A 196 -3.00 -4.48 1.46
C ILE A 196 -1.62 -4.66 2.09
N VAL A 197 -0.82 -5.52 1.47
CA VAL A 197 0.57 -5.81 1.84
C VAL A 197 1.45 -5.43 0.65
N ILE A 198 2.35 -4.48 0.84
CA ILE A 198 3.17 -3.92 -0.24
C ILE A 198 4.60 -4.45 -0.14
N VAL A 199 5.10 -4.95 -1.28
CA VAL A 199 6.50 -5.32 -1.54
C VAL A 199 6.92 -4.68 -2.86
N GLY A 200 8.23 -4.54 -3.11
CA GLY A 200 8.74 -4.04 -4.40
C GLY A 200 9.59 -2.78 -4.30
N LEU A 201 9.55 -1.95 -5.34
CA LEU A 201 10.44 -0.79 -5.48
C LEU A 201 9.67 0.43 -6.02
N TRP A 202 9.99 1.67 -5.65
CA TRP A 202 11.03 2.09 -4.70
C TRP A 202 10.43 2.46 -3.34
N THR A 203 11.12 2.11 -2.24
CA THR A 203 10.61 2.33 -0.86
C THR A 203 10.18 3.78 -0.59
N ASP A 204 10.99 4.76 -1.00
CA ASP A 204 10.78 6.20 -0.75
C ASP A 204 10.02 6.92 -1.88
N GLU A 205 9.58 6.18 -2.91
CA GLU A 205 8.76 6.71 -4.01
C GLU A 205 7.46 5.90 -4.17
N CYS A 206 7.43 4.91 -5.09
CA CYS A 206 6.21 4.21 -5.46
C CYS A 206 5.54 3.52 -4.27
N VAL A 207 6.33 2.80 -3.47
CA VAL A 207 5.84 2.06 -2.31
C VAL A 207 5.17 3.00 -1.30
N LEU A 208 5.82 4.14 -0.97
CA LEU A 208 5.27 5.09 0.00
C LEU A 208 4.05 5.83 -0.56
N SER A 209 4.06 6.17 -1.85
CA SER A 209 2.91 6.80 -2.52
C SER A 209 1.70 5.85 -2.53
N THR A 210 1.89 4.60 -2.95
CA THR A 210 0.89 3.52 -2.92
C THR A 210 0.38 3.30 -1.50
N ALA A 211 1.23 3.34 -0.47
CA ALA A 211 0.82 3.21 0.93
C ALA A 211 -0.15 4.33 1.36
N TYR A 212 0.17 5.61 1.08
CA TYR A 212 -0.73 6.73 1.37
C TYR A 212 -2.02 6.67 0.56
N ALA A 213 -1.93 6.29 -0.71
CA ALA A 213 -3.08 6.10 -1.57
C ALA A 213 -3.99 4.97 -1.07
N GLY A 214 -3.43 3.86 -0.57
CA GLY A 214 -4.16 2.74 0.02
C GLY A 214 -4.84 3.12 1.34
N ASN A 215 -4.09 3.75 2.25
CA ASN A 215 -4.65 4.21 3.52
C ASN A 215 -5.80 5.22 3.32
N SER A 216 -5.61 6.17 2.40
CA SER A 216 -6.65 7.16 2.04
C SER A 216 -7.89 6.51 1.40
N ARG A 217 -7.74 5.30 0.84
CA ARG A 217 -8.83 4.50 0.29
C ARG A 217 -9.49 3.56 1.33
N GLY A 218 -9.03 3.60 2.57
CA GLY A 218 -9.62 2.85 3.68
C GLY A 218 -9.06 1.45 3.86
N TYR A 219 -7.95 1.10 3.22
CA TYR A 219 -7.25 -0.16 3.45
C TYR A 219 -6.36 -0.08 4.70
N ASP A 220 -6.30 -1.16 5.47
CA ASP A 220 -5.20 -1.38 6.41
C ASP A 220 -3.93 -1.67 5.59
N VAL A 221 -2.86 -0.90 5.78
CA VAL A 221 -1.65 -1.00 4.95
C VAL A 221 -0.50 -1.64 5.74
N VAL A 222 0.12 -2.65 5.14
CA VAL A 222 1.39 -3.22 5.58
C VAL A 222 2.46 -2.94 4.53
N VAL A 223 3.63 -2.48 4.94
CA VAL A 223 4.84 -2.43 4.12
C VAL A 223 5.80 -3.48 4.67
N VAL A 224 6.31 -4.37 3.82
CA VAL A 224 7.23 -5.42 4.26
C VAL A 224 8.67 -4.91 4.17
N GLY A 225 9.23 -4.47 5.29
CA GLY A 225 10.45 -3.64 5.33
C GLY A 225 11.69 -4.30 4.73
N ASP A 226 11.79 -5.63 4.80
CA ASP A 226 12.87 -6.43 4.22
C ASP A 226 12.49 -7.03 2.84
N ALA A 227 11.37 -6.60 2.25
CA ALA A 227 10.95 -6.93 0.89
C ALA A 227 10.62 -5.67 0.04
N VAL A 228 11.10 -4.50 0.48
CA VAL A 228 11.09 -3.24 -0.28
C VAL A 228 12.49 -2.66 -0.34
N ALA A 229 12.84 -2.01 -1.46
CA ALA A 229 14.16 -1.42 -1.64
C ALA A 229 14.09 -0.06 -2.36
N THR A 230 15.05 0.82 -2.10
CA THR A 230 15.29 2.06 -2.85
C THR A 230 16.74 2.15 -3.33
N ALA A 231 16.97 2.90 -4.41
CA ALA A 231 18.31 3.25 -4.89
C ALA A 231 18.95 4.39 -4.06
N THR A 232 18.17 5.08 -3.24
CA THR A 232 18.62 6.22 -2.45
C THR A 232 19.15 5.80 -1.07
N ALA A 233 19.76 6.73 -0.33
CA ALA A 233 20.12 6.52 1.07
C ALA A 233 18.90 6.59 2.03
N ASN A 234 17.68 6.72 1.51
CA ASN A 234 16.50 7.01 2.34
C ASN A 234 15.76 5.78 2.87
N GLN A 235 16.24 4.56 2.63
CA GLN A 235 15.54 3.32 3.00
C GLN A 235 14.98 3.35 4.44
N GLU A 236 15.84 3.54 5.43
CA GLU A 236 15.45 3.56 6.85
C GLU A 236 14.54 4.73 7.20
N THR A 237 14.77 5.90 6.59
CA THR A 237 13.93 7.09 6.78
C THR A 237 12.53 6.85 6.23
N ALA A 238 12.41 6.28 5.04
CA ALA A 238 11.13 5.99 4.40
C ALA A 238 10.34 4.93 5.19
N LEU A 239 10.98 3.88 5.68
CA LEU A 239 10.35 2.88 6.55
C LEU A 239 9.90 3.51 7.89
N THR A 240 10.71 4.39 8.48
CA THR A 240 10.34 5.12 9.70
C THR A 240 9.11 5.99 9.48
N VAL A 241 9.05 6.74 8.37
CA VAL A 241 7.90 7.57 8.00
C VAL A 241 6.68 6.69 7.73
N ALA A 242 6.84 5.60 6.98
CA ALA A 242 5.76 4.66 6.66
C ALA A 242 5.13 4.10 7.94
N ASN A 243 5.95 3.54 8.84
CA ASN A 243 5.51 2.94 10.09
C ASN A 243 4.85 3.95 11.03
N SER A 244 5.28 5.21 10.94
CA SER A 244 4.75 6.27 11.77
C SER A 244 3.40 6.76 11.26
N THR A 245 3.23 6.92 9.95
CA THR A 245 2.18 7.80 9.44
C THR A 245 1.10 7.14 8.60
N VAL A 246 1.32 5.92 8.10
CA VAL A 246 0.44 5.37 7.05
C VAL A 246 0.30 3.86 7.02
N ALA A 247 1.31 3.12 7.47
CA ALA A 247 1.36 1.66 7.37
C ALA A 247 1.91 1.05 8.66
N LYS A 248 1.70 -0.26 8.83
CA LYS A 248 2.54 -1.07 9.71
C LYS A 248 3.72 -1.60 8.91
N VAL A 249 4.94 -1.38 9.40
CA VAL A 249 6.13 -1.99 8.81
C VAL A 249 6.40 -3.32 9.52
N LEU A 250 6.38 -4.41 8.76
CA LEU A 250 6.62 -5.77 9.24
C LEU A 250 7.78 -6.41 8.48
N SER A 251 8.43 -7.41 9.07
CA SER A 251 9.35 -8.29 8.36
C SER A 251 8.59 -9.31 7.51
N THR A 252 9.28 -9.87 6.52
CA THR A 252 8.79 -10.98 5.71
C THR A 252 8.40 -12.15 6.62
N GLU A 253 9.22 -12.48 7.62
CA GLU A 253 8.93 -13.56 8.55
C GLU A 253 7.61 -13.38 9.30
N GLU A 254 7.33 -12.18 9.82
CA GLU A 254 6.08 -11.88 10.52
C GLU A 254 4.86 -12.03 9.61
N VAL A 255 4.92 -11.53 8.37
CA VAL A 255 3.79 -11.68 7.42
C VAL A 255 3.61 -13.14 7.01
N LEU A 256 4.71 -13.86 6.75
CA LEU A 256 4.65 -15.28 6.40
C LEU A 256 4.10 -16.13 7.55
N ALA A 257 4.48 -15.85 8.79
CA ALA A 257 3.97 -16.53 9.98
C ALA A 257 2.46 -16.31 10.11
N TYR A 258 1.99 -15.06 10.01
CA TYR A 258 0.57 -14.74 10.02
C TYR A 258 -0.19 -15.49 8.93
N MET A 259 0.27 -15.41 7.67
CA MET A 259 -0.42 -16.04 6.53
C MET A 259 -0.50 -17.57 6.64
N LYS A 260 0.46 -18.22 7.31
CA LYS A 260 0.51 -19.67 7.46
C LYS A 260 -0.28 -20.18 8.67
N ASN A 261 -0.28 -19.42 9.76
CA ASN A 261 -0.74 -19.92 11.06
C ASN A 261 -2.05 -19.28 11.52
N ASP A 262 -2.26 -17.99 11.22
CA ASP A 262 -3.30 -17.18 11.85
C ASP A 262 -4.32 -16.60 10.85
N PHE A 263 -3.97 -16.54 9.56
CA PHE A 263 -4.83 -15.96 8.54
C PHE A 263 -6.17 -16.70 8.46
N THR A 264 -7.24 -15.94 8.69
CA THR A 264 -8.61 -16.37 8.55
C THR A 264 -9.34 -15.41 7.61
N THR A 265 -10.02 -15.97 6.61
CA THR A 265 -10.78 -15.19 5.62
C THR A 265 -11.90 -14.40 6.30
N GLY A 266 -11.89 -13.08 6.12
CA GLY A 266 -12.95 -12.20 6.57
C GLY A 266 -14.22 -12.26 5.71
N SER A 267 -15.37 -12.01 6.32
CA SER A 267 -16.64 -11.84 5.61
C SER A 267 -16.62 -10.56 4.76
N PRO A 268 -17.14 -10.59 3.51
CA PRO A 268 -17.31 -9.38 2.70
C PRO A 268 -18.00 -8.23 3.44
N GLY A 269 -17.45 -7.02 3.35
CA GLY A 269 -18.02 -5.83 3.98
C GLY A 269 -17.95 -5.79 5.52
N ALA A 270 -17.15 -6.66 6.16
CA ALA A 270 -16.97 -6.64 7.61
C ALA A 270 -16.35 -5.33 8.13
N VAL A 271 -15.52 -4.68 7.30
CA VAL A 271 -14.85 -3.41 7.61
C VAL A 271 -15.59 -2.24 6.96
N LYS A 272 -15.77 -1.17 7.72
CA LYS A 272 -16.41 0.06 7.23
C LYS A 272 -15.46 0.84 6.33
N GLY A 273 -16.02 1.48 5.31
CA GLY A 273 -15.34 2.58 4.60
C GLY A 273 -14.47 2.16 3.43
N THR A 274 -14.20 0.86 3.23
CA THR A 274 -13.41 0.39 2.07
C THR A 274 -14.11 0.66 0.73
N ARG A 275 -15.45 0.59 0.68
CA ARG A 275 -16.22 0.93 -0.54
C ARG A 275 -16.28 2.44 -0.82
N HIS A 276 -16.43 3.24 0.24
CA HIS A 276 -16.62 4.69 0.18
C HIS A 276 -15.84 5.38 1.31
N PRO A 277 -14.51 5.51 1.17
CA PRO A 277 -13.63 6.04 2.22
C PRO A 277 -13.87 7.53 2.49
N ASP A 278 -14.46 8.23 1.52
CA ASP A 278 -14.91 9.62 1.65
C ASP A 278 -16.23 9.79 2.42
N GLY A 279 -16.76 8.71 3.01
CA GLY A 279 -17.94 8.76 3.87
C GLY A 279 -19.27 8.77 3.12
N ARG A 280 -19.28 8.63 1.78
CA ARG A 280 -20.52 8.41 1.04
C ARG A 280 -21.20 7.13 1.53
N LYS A 281 -22.52 7.19 1.70
CA LYS A 281 -23.31 6.01 2.10
C LYS A 281 -23.44 5.06 0.91
N PRO A 282 -23.43 3.73 1.13
CA PRO A 282 -23.96 2.80 0.13
C PRO A 282 -25.41 3.20 -0.19
N GLY A 283 -25.74 3.27 -1.48
CA GLY A 283 -27.10 3.52 -1.96
C GLY A 283 -28.06 2.40 -1.63
#